data_AF-A0A358QZ47-F1
#
_entry.id   AF-A0A358QZ47-F1
#
_cell.length_a   1.000
_cell.length_b   1.000
_cell.length_c   1.000
_cell.angle_alpha   90.00
_cell.angle_beta   90.00
_cell.angle_gamma   90.00
#
_symmetry.space_group_name_H-M   'P 1'
#
loop_
_entity.id
_entity.type
_entity.pdbx_description
1 polymer ?
#
loop_
_entity_poly.entity_id
_entity_poly.type
_entity_poly.pdbx_seq_one_letter_code
_entity_poly.pdbx_strand_id
1 'polypeptide(L)'
;MGRIVAVCSSPKKGMRKKNIGEGVLVEEHGLQGDAHTGSWHRQVSLLASESIKKMTDLGLKVGPGDFAENITTEGLDLVSLPVGTRLKVDSGALLEVTQIGKECHNRCAIYYQAGDCVMPREGIFVRVIKGGPVKVGQQLKIVSE
;
A
#
# COMPACT_ATOMS: atom_id res chain seq x y z
N MET A 1 -1.69 14.53 7.39
CA MET A 1 -2.57 13.34 7.59
C MET A 1 -3.12 12.95 6.23
N GLY A 2 -3.27 11.67 5.95
CA GLY A 2 -3.84 11.19 4.69
C GLY A 2 -5.22 10.57 4.87
N ARG A 3 -5.88 10.29 3.76
CA ARG A 3 -7.13 9.54 3.67
C ARG A 3 -6.88 8.23 2.92
N ILE A 4 -7.48 7.13 3.36
CA ILE A 4 -7.49 5.87 2.63
C ILE A 4 -8.57 5.95 1.54
N VAL A 5 -8.18 5.80 0.28
CA VAL A 5 -9.10 5.85 -0.87
C VAL A 5 -9.37 4.48 -1.49
N ALA A 6 -8.50 3.49 -1.22
CA ALA A 6 -8.71 2.11 -1.62
C ALA A 6 -8.08 1.14 -0.62
N VAL A 7 -8.74 -0.01 -0.45
CA VAL A 7 -8.19 -1.18 0.25
C VAL A 7 -8.24 -2.32 -0.74
N CYS A 8 -7.08 -2.85 -1.12
CA CYS A 8 -6.91 -3.75 -2.25
C CYS A 8 -6.28 -5.07 -1.81
N SER A 9 -6.80 -6.19 -2.33
CA SER A 9 -6.27 -7.52 -2.05
C SER A 9 -6.19 -8.39 -3.32
N SER A 10 -5.31 -9.39 -3.29
CA SER A 10 -5.17 -10.41 -4.33
C SER A 10 -4.98 -11.79 -3.70
N PRO A 11 -5.73 -12.82 -4.10
CA PRO A 11 -5.60 -14.17 -3.53
C PRO A 11 -4.35 -14.93 -4.02
N LYS A 12 -3.65 -14.43 -5.05
CA LYS A 12 -2.42 -15.01 -5.59
C LYS A 12 -1.37 -13.93 -5.84
N LYS A 13 -0.10 -14.31 -5.80
CA LYS A 13 1.03 -13.42 -6.17
C LYS A 13 1.07 -13.21 -7.68
N GLY A 14 1.65 -12.10 -8.12
CA GLY A 14 1.89 -11.79 -9.54
C GLY A 14 0.69 -11.24 -10.32
N MET A 15 -0.44 -10.99 -9.67
CA MET A 15 -1.62 -10.35 -10.26
C MET A 15 -1.91 -8.98 -9.66
N ARG A 16 -2.71 -8.18 -10.37
CA ARG A 16 -3.26 -6.92 -9.86
C ARG A 16 -4.17 -7.19 -8.66
N LYS A 17 -4.14 -6.30 -7.68
CA LYS A 17 -5.05 -6.34 -6.55
C LYS A 17 -6.38 -5.69 -6.95
N LYS A 18 -7.47 -6.16 -6.36
CA LYS A 18 -8.79 -5.58 -6.54
C LYS A 18 -9.16 -4.78 -5.31
N ASN A 19 -9.74 -3.60 -5.51
CA ASN A 19 -10.29 -2.81 -4.42
C ASN A 19 -11.49 -3.55 -3.81
N ILE A 20 -11.34 -3.95 -2.55
CA ILE A 20 -12.36 -4.63 -1.73
C ILE A 20 -13.06 -3.65 -0.77
N GLY A 21 -12.65 -2.38 -0.75
CA GLY A 21 -13.27 -1.30 0.04
C GLY A 21 -12.97 -1.35 1.54
N GLU A 22 -12.82 -2.54 2.12
CA GLU A 22 -12.48 -2.76 3.51
C GLU A 22 -11.75 -4.11 3.72
N GLY A 23 -11.05 -4.23 4.83
CA GLY A 23 -10.37 -5.47 5.22
C GLY A 23 -9.90 -5.44 6.67
N VAL A 24 -9.18 -6.49 7.07
CA VAL A 24 -8.63 -6.63 8.43
C VAL A 24 -7.11 -6.71 8.35
N LEU A 25 -6.44 -5.79 9.03
CA LEU A 25 -5.01 -5.85 9.28
C LEU A 25 -4.76 -6.80 10.44
N VAL A 26 -3.94 -7.82 10.21
CA VAL A 26 -3.55 -8.84 11.18
C VAL A 26 -2.14 -8.51 11.65
N GLU A 27 -1.98 -8.42 12.97
CA GLU A 27 -0.72 -8.13 13.64
C GLU A 27 0.39 -9.08 13.19
N GLU A 28 1.55 -8.50 12.87
CA GLU A 28 2.75 -9.20 12.39
C GLU A 28 2.50 -10.16 11.20
N HIS A 29 1.47 -9.87 10.40
CA HIS A 29 1.06 -10.72 9.28
C HIS A 29 0.69 -9.95 8.02
N GLY A 30 -0.11 -8.88 8.12
CA GLY A 30 -0.53 -8.05 6.97
C GLY A 30 -2.04 -8.00 6.74
N LEU A 31 -2.48 -7.75 5.51
CA LEU A 31 -3.90 -7.66 5.16
C LEU A 31 -4.52 -9.06 4.97
N GLN A 32 -5.51 -9.41 5.79
CA GLN A 32 -6.19 -10.71 5.72
C GLN A 32 -6.68 -11.03 4.30
N GLY A 33 -6.40 -12.26 3.84
CA GLY A 33 -6.81 -12.74 2.51
C GLY A 33 -5.89 -12.30 1.36
N ASP A 34 -4.84 -11.53 1.63
CA ASP A 34 -3.83 -11.18 0.63
C ASP A 34 -2.73 -12.24 0.49
N ALA A 35 -2.29 -12.50 -0.74
CA ALA A 35 -1.22 -13.46 -1.02
C ALA A 35 0.19 -13.04 -0.56
N HIS A 36 0.38 -11.79 -0.15
CA HIS A 36 1.67 -11.25 0.29
C HIS A 36 1.79 -11.15 1.82
N THR A 37 0.85 -11.70 2.57
CA THR A 37 0.95 -11.79 4.02
C THR A 37 2.03 -12.75 4.49
N GLY A 38 2.45 -12.59 5.74
CA GLY A 38 3.40 -13.47 6.43
C GLY A 38 4.29 -12.70 7.40
N SER A 39 5.15 -13.45 8.12
CA SER A 39 6.10 -12.90 9.09
C SER A 39 7.35 -12.37 8.39
N TRP A 40 7.21 -11.24 7.70
CA TRP A 40 8.31 -10.54 7.02
C TRP A 40 8.09 -9.03 7.06
N HIS A 41 9.04 -8.22 6.60
CA HIS A 41 8.99 -6.76 6.74
C HIS A 41 8.01 -6.06 5.76
N ARG A 42 7.54 -6.71 4.70
CA ARG A 42 6.66 -6.10 3.68
C ARG A 42 5.22 -6.62 3.76
N GLN A 43 4.65 -6.55 4.96
CA GLN A 43 3.34 -7.13 5.26
C GLN A 43 2.19 -6.44 4.52
N VAL A 44 2.28 -5.11 4.38
CA VAL A 44 1.28 -4.29 3.69
C VAL A 44 1.99 -3.25 2.84
N SER A 45 1.57 -3.10 1.58
CA SER A 45 2.07 -2.07 0.67
C SER A 45 1.15 -0.86 0.61
N LEU A 46 1.72 0.35 0.61
CA LEU A 46 1.00 1.60 0.46
C LEU A 46 1.50 2.35 -0.79
N LEU A 47 0.59 3.05 -1.47
CA LEU A 47 0.90 3.99 -2.56
C LEU A 47 0.00 5.22 -2.48
N ALA A 48 0.51 6.38 -2.87
CA ALA A 48 -0.27 7.62 -2.88
C ALA A 48 -1.04 7.75 -4.20
N SER A 49 -2.24 8.32 -4.15
CA SER A 49 -3.06 8.61 -5.33
C SER A 49 -2.36 9.60 -6.25
N GLU A 50 -1.58 10.51 -5.67
CA GLU A 50 -0.68 11.44 -6.33
C GLU A 50 0.36 10.69 -7.19
N SER A 51 0.89 9.56 -6.70
CA SER A 51 1.82 8.70 -7.45
C SER A 51 1.12 7.98 -8.60
N ILE A 52 -0.10 7.49 -8.39
CA ILE A 52 -0.92 6.88 -9.44
C ILE A 52 -1.25 7.92 -10.52
N LYS A 53 -1.57 9.16 -10.11
CA LYS A 53 -1.90 10.26 -11.01
C LYS A 53 -0.75 10.60 -11.95
N LYS A 54 0.50 10.61 -11.47
CA LYS A 54 1.68 10.79 -12.34
C LYS A 54 1.69 9.78 -13.49
N MET A 55 1.34 8.52 -13.21
CA MET A 55 1.28 7.48 -14.23
C MET A 55 0.09 7.67 -15.18
N THR A 56 -1.08 8.09 -14.68
CA THR A 56 -2.22 8.38 -15.55
C THR A 56 -1.99 9.60 -16.44
N ASP A 57 -1.27 10.61 -15.95
CA ASP A 57 -0.91 11.82 -16.70
C ASP A 57 0.08 11.49 -17.84
N LEU A 58 0.86 10.41 -17.70
CA LEU A 58 1.68 9.82 -18.77
C LEU A 58 0.87 8.95 -19.75
N GLY A 59 -0.45 8.90 -19.61
CA GLY A 59 -1.37 8.17 -20.51
C GLY A 59 -1.62 6.71 -20.13
N LEU A 60 -1.12 6.23 -18.99
CA LEU A 60 -1.35 4.85 -18.55
C LEU A 60 -2.79 4.70 -18.01
N LYS A 61 -3.45 3.61 -18.40
CA LYS A 61 -4.79 3.24 -17.89
C LYS A 61 -4.66 2.42 -16.60
N VAL A 62 -4.37 3.10 -15.50
CA VAL A 62 -4.08 2.50 -14.19
C VAL A 62 -4.88 3.17 -13.08
N GLY A 63 -5.12 2.43 -12.00
CA GLY A 63 -5.81 2.90 -10.81
C GLY A 63 -5.39 2.14 -9.54
N PRO A 64 -6.10 2.36 -8.42
CA PRO A 64 -5.81 1.70 -7.16
C PRO A 64 -5.77 0.17 -7.25
N GLY A 65 -4.71 -0.42 -6.72
CA GLY A 65 -4.41 -1.86 -6.73
C GLY A 65 -3.59 -2.35 -7.92
N ASP A 66 -3.42 -1.53 -8.96
CA ASP A 66 -2.77 -1.92 -10.21
C ASP A 66 -1.26 -2.06 -10.07
N PHE A 67 -0.68 -1.32 -9.12
CA PHE A 67 0.72 -1.38 -8.77
C PHE A 67 0.99 -2.40 -7.65
N ALA A 68 -0.01 -3.21 -7.32
CA ALA A 68 -0.01 -4.22 -6.26
C ALA A 68 0.15 -3.63 -4.84
N GLU A 69 -0.30 -2.40 -4.64
CA GLU A 69 -0.48 -1.79 -3.33
C GLU A 69 -1.73 -2.34 -2.62
N ASN A 70 -1.64 -2.55 -1.31
CA ASN A 70 -2.79 -2.94 -0.49
C ASN A 70 -3.63 -1.73 -0.07
N ILE A 71 -3.01 -0.58 0.16
CA ILE A 71 -3.71 0.62 0.60
C ILE A 71 -3.29 1.76 -0.31
N THR A 72 -4.27 2.40 -0.93
CA THR A 72 -4.05 3.65 -1.66
C THR A 72 -4.46 4.81 -0.75
N THR A 73 -3.59 5.80 -0.62
CA THR A 73 -3.84 6.99 0.21
C THR A 73 -3.95 8.26 -0.63
N GLU A 74 -4.41 9.34 -0.03
CA GLU A 74 -4.44 10.69 -0.61
C GLU A 74 -4.06 11.70 0.48
N GLY A 75 -3.32 12.75 0.11
CA GLY A 75 -2.94 13.85 1.01
C GLY A 75 -1.79 13.53 1.96
N LEU A 76 -1.06 12.43 1.71
CA LEU A 76 0.09 12.02 2.50
C LEU A 76 1.27 11.70 1.58
N ASP A 77 2.38 12.42 1.76
CA ASP A 77 3.63 12.11 1.09
C ASP A 77 4.28 10.88 1.75
N LEU A 78 4.01 9.71 1.19
CA LEU A 78 4.49 8.43 1.70
C LEU A 78 6.00 8.25 1.52
N VAL A 79 6.56 8.74 0.42
CA VAL A 79 7.95 8.45 0.02
C VAL A 79 8.94 9.20 0.90
N SER A 80 8.54 10.37 1.40
CA SER A 80 9.33 11.17 2.33
C SER A 80 9.28 10.67 3.78
N LEU A 81 8.48 9.63 4.09
CA LEU A 81 8.41 9.09 5.46
C LEU A 81 9.66 8.28 5.79
N PRO A 82 10.39 8.62 6.88
CA PRO A 82 11.49 7.79 7.34
C PRO A 82 11.05 6.37 7.70
N VAL A 83 11.92 5.39 7.47
CA VAL A 83 11.76 4.04 8.05
C VAL A 83 11.67 4.15 9.58
N GLY A 84 10.74 3.42 10.19
CA GLY A 84 10.38 3.53 11.61
C GLY A 84 9.21 4.48 11.87
N THR A 85 8.76 5.27 10.89
CA THR A 85 7.58 6.14 11.07
C THR A 85 6.35 5.31 11.38
N ARG A 86 5.58 5.72 12.40
CA ARG A 86 4.32 5.07 12.75
C ARG A 86 3.11 5.76 12.12
N LEU A 87 2.22 4.94 11.58
CA LEU A 87 0.98 5.36 10.94
C LEU A 87 -0.20 4.72 11.67
N LYS A 88 -1.14 5.55 12.13
CA LYS A 88 -2.34 5.11 12.83
C LYS A 88 -3.57 5.30 11.95
N VAL A 89 -4.35 4.23 11.80
CA VAL A 89 -5.67 4.26 11.18
C VAL A 89 -6.70 4.66 12.24
N ASP A 90 -7.75 5.39 11.86
CA ASP A 90 -8.82 5.81 12.80
C ASP A 90 -9.47 4.65 13.58
N SER A 91 -9.47 3.45 13.02
CA SER A 91 -9.94 2.22 13.69
C SER A 91 -9.07 1.77 14.87
N GLY A 92 -7.87 2.33 15.03
CA GLY A 92 -6.90 1.95 16.04
C GLY A 92 -5.82 0.98 15.58
N ALA A 93 -5.81 0.57 14.30
CA ALA A 93 -4.69 -0.19 13.73
C ALA A 93 -3.43 0.69 13.70
N LEU A 94 -2.28 0.08 14.02
CA LEU A 94 -0.97 0.75 14.05
C LEU A 94 -0.02 0.05 13.09
N LEU A 95 0.59 0.85 12.23
CA LEU A 95 1.51 0.41 11.19
C LEU A 95 2.86 1.11 11.39
N GLU A 96 3.93 0.48 10.94
CA GLU A 96 5.27 1.08 10.96
C GLU A 96 5.94 0.91 9.60
N VAL A 97 6.49 2.01 9.06
CA VAL A 97 7.23 2.01 7.79
C VAL A 97 8.49 1.17 7.92
N THR A 98 8.62 0.17 7.06
CA THR A 98 9.77 -0.74 7.05
C THR A 98 10.66 -0.54 5.84
N GLN A 99 10.11 -0.04 4.73
CA GLN A 99 10.86 0.14 3.50
C GLN A 99 10.20 1.18 2.58
N ILE A 100 11.03 1.92 1.85
CA ILE A 100 10.65 2.82 0.75
C ILE A 100 11.10 2.20 -0.56
N GLY A 101 10.22 2.17 -1.55
CA GLY A 101 10.48 1.58 -2.85
C GLY A 101 10.76 0.08 -2.79
N LYS A 102 11.15 -0.50 -3.92
CA LYS A 102 11.71 -1.87 -3.99
C LYS A 102 12.39 -2.12 -5.32
N GLU A 103 13.37 -3.00 -5.33
CA GLU A 103 13.87 -3.56 -6.58
C GLU A 103 12.87 -4.58 -7.17
N CYS A 104 12.74 -4.58 -8.49
CA CYS A 104 11.92 -5.55 -9.23
C CYS A 104 12.83 -6.52 -9.98
N HIS A 105 12.97 -7.74 -9.48
CA HIS A 105 13.76 -8.77 -10.17
C HIS A 105 13.00 -9.46 -11.32
N ASN A 106 11.66 -9.39 -11.31
CA ASN A 106 10.81 -9.99 -12.33
C ASN A 106 9.80 -8.98 -12.87
N ARG A 107 9.46 -9.09 -14.16
CA ARG A 107 8.38 -8.31 -14.77
C ARG A 107 7.03 -8.78 -14.22
N CYS A 108 6.24 -7.86 -13.68
CA CYS A 108 4.89 -8.14 -13.16
C CYS A 108 3.81 -7.63 -14.11
N ALA A 109 2.53 -7.88 -13.77
CA ALA A 109 1.38 -7.53 -14.62
C ALA A 109 1.40 -6.06 -15.10
N ILE A 110 1.78 -5.12 -14.24
CA ILE A 110 1.81 -3.69 -14.60
C ILE A 110 2.92 -3.35 -15.59
N TYR A 111 4.07 -4.03 -15.53
CA TYR A 111 5.15 -3.82 -16.48
C TYR A 111 4.71 -4.24 -17.89
N TYR A 112 4.03 -5.38 -18.02
CA TYR A 112 3.51 -5.84 -19.31
C TYR A 112 2.40 -4.95 -19.86
N GLN A 113 1.60 -4.33 -18.99
CA GLN A 113 0.50 -3.46 -19.41
C GLN A 113 0.97 -2.03 -19.74
N ALA A 114 1.89 -1.51 -18.95
CA ALA A 114 2.16 -0.07 -18.87
C ALA A 114 3.62 0.30 -19.13
N GLY A 115 4.53 -0.69 -19.23
CA GLY A 115 5.96 -0.49 -19.43
C GLY A 115 6.72 0.10 -18.23
N ASP A 116 6.01 0.73 -17.29
CA ASP A 116 6.59 1.40 -16.13
C ASP A 116 5.77 1.14 -14.86
N CYS A 117 6.47 0.92 -13.75
CA CYS A 117 5.89 0.65 -12.46
C CYS A 117 6.35 1.71 -11.47
N VAL A 118 5.42 2.38 -10.80
CA VAL A 118 5.74 3.42 -9.82
C VAL A 118 6.12 2.85 -8.46
N MET A 119 5.68 1.62 -8.14
CA MET A 119 5.92 0.98 -6.83
C MET A 119 7.41 0.88 -6.42
N PRO A 120 8.37 0.57 -7.32
CA PRO A 120 9.80 0.62 -7.03
C PRO A 120 10.33 1.96 -6.49
N ARG A 121 9.68 3.07 -6.87
CA ARG A 121 10.17 4.43 -6.60
C ARG A 121 9.34 5.15 -5.55
N GLU A 122 8.02 4.96 -5.56
CA GLU A 122 7.10 5.74 -4.73
C GLU A 122 6.21 4.90 -3.80
N GLY A 123 6.27 3.57 -3.92
CA GLY A 123 5.56 2.69 -2.98
C GLY A 123 6.32 2.60 -1.66
N ILE A 124 5.59 2.42 -0.56
CA ILE A 124 6.22 2.05 0.72
C ILE A 124 5.65 0.73 1.24
N PHE A 125 6.38 0.13 2.17
CA PHE A 125 5.96 -1.07 2.88
C PHE A 125 5.91 -0.80 4.37
N VAL A 126 4.95 -1.44 5.02
CA VAL A 126 4.75 -1.34 6.46
C VAL A 126 4.57 -2.73 7.08
N ARG A 127 4.91 -2.84 8.35
CA ARG A 127 4.48 -3.94 9.23
C ARG A 127 3.28 -3.50 10.08
N VAL A 128 2.45 -4.47 10.46
CA VAL A 128 1.28 -4.27 11.31
C VAL A 128 1.70 -4.47 12.77
N ILE A 129 1.90 -3.38 13.49
CA ILE A 129 2.25 -3.38 14.92
C ILE A 129 1.02 -3.71 15.78
N LYS A 130 -0.15 -3.24 15.38
CA LYS A 130 -1.42 -3.55 16.01
C LYS A 130 -2.48 -3.77 14.95
N GLY A 131 -3.11 -4.94 14.97
CA GLY A 131 -4.18 -5.30 14.05
C GLY A 131 -5.45 -4.44 14.23
N GLY A 132 -6.32 -4.48 13.22
CA GLY A 132 -7.59 -3.77 13.26
C GLY A 132 -8.24 -3.64 11.88
N PRO A 133 -9.51 -3.21 11.83
CA PRO A 133 -10.20 -3.01 10.55
C PRO A 133 -9.59 -1.83 9.79
N VAL A 134 -9.57 -1.91 8.47
CA VAL A 134 -9.16 -0.82 7.58
C VAL A 134 -10.20 -0.66 6.48
N LYS A 135 -10.59 0.58 6.19
CA LYS A 135 -11.69 0.89 5.27
C LYS A 135 -11.46 2.19 4.53
N VAL A 136 -11.95 2.24 3.28
CA VAL A 136 -12.02 3.47 2.48
C VAL A 136 -12.72 4.58 3.26
N GLY A 137 -12.15 5.77 3.22
CA GLY A 137 -12.64 6.96 3.90
C GLY A 137 -11.99 7.22 5.26
N GLN A 138 -11.33 6.23 5.86
CA GLN A 138 -10.62 6.42 7.13
C GLN A 138 -9.37 7.30 6.97
N GLN A 139 -9.01 8.02 8.03
CA GLN A 139 -7.76 8.77 8.07
C GLN A 139 -6.59 7.87 8.43
N LEU A 140 -5.45 8.20 7.85
CA LEU A 140 -4.14 7.65 8.16
C LEU A 140 -3.26 8.79 8.69
N LYS A 141 -2.90 8.72 9.97
CA LYS A 141 -2.17 9.78 10.67
C LYS A 141 -0.77 9.32 10.98
N ILE A 142 0.22 10.18 10.75
CA ILE A 142 1.54 10.01 11.33
C ILE A 142 1.39 10.25 12.83
N VAL A 143 1.95 9.36 13.63
CA VAL A 143 1.99 9.51 15.09
C VAL A 143 3.44 9.48 15.55
N SER A 144 3.79 10.42 16.42
CA SER A 144 5.01 10.38 17.20
C SER A 144 4.87 9.30 18.27
N GLU A 145 5.94 8.56 18.54
CA GLU A 145 6.05 7.86 19.82
C GLU A 145 6.06 8.86 20.98
#